data_AF-A0A1Q9C7Q7-F1
#
_entry.id   AF-A0A1Q9C7Q7-F1
#
_cell.length_a   1.000
_cell.length_b   1.000
_cell.length_c   1.000
_cell.angle_alpha   90.00
_cell.angle_beta   90.00
_cell.angle_gamma   90.00
#
_symmetry.space_group_name_H-M   'P 1'
#
loop_
_entity.id
_entity.type
_entity.pdbx_description
1 polymer ?
#
loop_
_entity_poly.entity_id
_entity_poly.type
_entity_poly.pdbx_seq_one_letter_code
_entity_poly.pdbx_strand_id
1 'polypeptide(L)'
;MQEVLLPDAIYYDALEGWLLWNQLQQMMQAVDKTLPPAMSMQGRNDLMAFAQQELPEEEFAQLMVYANELSCTLPCPSTVRFPPQIISSELDLHPAEQMAWAHLEEGSGSLWNAVRAVAVCLPYDRCARRSATSPHKAFAAGAYGHHGYFGLHHQTQAMPRVCRLINRFILSICPAFRWTSFQILCDSPLEVHVDSQNARLDSFMIGISFFTHGEVWLQDPQGYEYEDVRGQLVPGTLIDLCCRAYLVPTYNRPHGSRSWQLGNRFILIAYVTGTHRAAALGMACWVDDPAARYTQAPFTAGESFVLDEMD
;
A
#
# COMPACT_ATOMS: atom_id res chain seq x y z
N MET A 1 12.56 12.76 5.50
CA MET A 1 11.52 11.78 5.86
C MET A 1 10.48 12.53 6.66
N GLN A 2 9.21 12.30 6.38
CA GLN A 2 8.09 12.92 7.06
C GLN A 2 7.04 11.85 7.35
N GLU A 3 6.59 11.74 8.60
CA GLU A 3 5.43 10.92 8.94
C GLU A 3 4.13 11.60 8.46
N VAL A 4 3.22 10.80 7.92
CA VAL A 4 1.89 11.23 7.49
C VAL A 4 0.88 10.61 8.44
N LEU A 5 0.15 11.45 9.17
CA LEU A 5 -0.88 10.98 10.08
C LEU A 5 -2.02 10.30 9.31
N LEU A 6 -2.45 9.14 9.79
CA LEU A 6 -3.60 8.46 9.23
C LEU A 6 -4.88 9.21 9.61
N PRO A 7 -5.82 9.42 8.66
CA PRO A 7 -7.14 9.93 9.00
C PRO A 7 -7.87 9.00 9.96
N ASP A 8 -8.70 9.54 10.86
CA ASP A 8 -9.45 8.80 11.88
C ASP A 8 -10.09 7.50 11.37
N ALA A 9 -10.77 7.57 10.22
CA ALA A 9 -11.44 6.42 9.61
C ALA A 9 -10.47 5.25 9.31
N ILE A 10 -9.23 5.54 8.91
CA ILE A 10 -8.21 4.51 8.63
C ILE A 10 -7.47 4.15 9.91
N TYR A 11 -7.17 5.14 10.76
CA TYR A 11 -6.43 4.98 11.99
C TYR A 11 -7.14 4.04 12.97
N TYR A 12 -8.43 4.28 13.25
CA TYR A 12 -9.16 3.47 14.23
C TYR A 12 -9.42 2.04 13.74
N ASP A 13 -9.70 1.85 12.44
CA ASP A 13 -9.78 0.52 11.83
C ASP A 13 -8.45 -0.26 11.98
N ALA A 14 -7.34 0.41 11.70
CA ALA A 14 -6.01 -0.18 11.84
C ALA A 14 -5.67 -0.49 13.30
N LEU A 15 -5.98 0.43 14.22
CA LEU A 15 -5.72 0.30 15.65
C LEU A 15 -6.54 -0.83 16.28
N GLU A 16 -7.84 -0.91 16.00
CA GLU A 16 -8.69 -2.00 16.51
C GLU A 16 -8.14 -3.36 16.05
N GLY A 17 -7.85 -3.50 14.76
CA GLY A 17 -7.30 -4.75 14.22
C GLY A 17 -5.94 -5.10 14.81
N TRP A 18 -5.07 -4.12 15.03
CA TRP A 18 -3.74 -4.34 15.62
C TRP A 18 -3.84 -4.79 17.09
N LEU A 19 -4.70 -4.15 17.88
CA LEU A 19 -4.94 -4.51 19.28
C LEU A 19 -5.53 -5.93 19.40
N LEU A 20 -6.52 -6.26 18.58
CA LEU A 20 -7.10 -7.61 18.53
C LEU A 20 -6.08 -8.67 18.11
N TRP A 21 -5.31 -8.39 17.06
CA TRP A 21 -4.29 -9.32 16.57
C TRP A 21 -3.21 -9.59 17.62
N ASN A 22 -2.74 -8.56 18.33
CA ASN A 22 -1.78 -8.72 19.44
C ASN A 22 -2.36 -9.51 20.61
N GLN A 23 -3.60 -9.20 21.02
CA GLN A 23 -4.25 -9.93 22.11
C GLN A 23 -4.41 -11.41 21.75
N LEU A 24 -4.90 -11.70 20.54
CA LEU A 24 -5.01 -13.07 20.05
C LEU A 24 -3.65 -13.77 20.00
N GLN A 25 -2.59 -13.08 19.56
CA GLN A 25 -1.25 -13.64 19.56
C GLN A 25 -0.78 -14.05 20.96
N GLN A 26 -0.99 -13.21 21.97
CA GLN A 26 -0.63 -13.51 23.36
C GLN A 26 -1.43 -14.70 23.90
N MET A 27 -2.73 -14.76 23.61
CA MET A 27 -3.60 -15.85 24.07
C MET A 27 -3.26 -17.18 23.39
N MET A 28 -2.95 -17.17 22.09
CA MET A 28 -2.47 -18.34 21.38
C MET A 28 -1.17 -18.88 22.01
N GLN A 29 -0.22 -17.99 22.34
CA GLN A 29 1.02 -18.38 23.02
C GLN A 29 0.75 -18.99 24.41
N ALA A 30 -0.22 -18.46 25.15
CA ALA A 30 -0.58 -18.97 26.47
C ALA A 30 -1.16 -20.41 26.43
N VAL A 31 -1.72 -20.82 25.29
CA VAL A 31 -2.22 -22.18 25.05
C VAL A 31 -1.27 -23.02 24.18
N ASP A 32 0.02 -22.65 24.13
CA ASP A 32 1.08 -23.32 23.35
C ASP A 32 0.78 -23.46 21.85
N LYS A 33 0.01 -22.52 21.28
CA LYS A 33 -0.29 -22.44 19.85
C LYS A 33 0.35 -21.20 19.22
N THR A 34 0.59 -21.28 17.92
CA THR A 34 1.11 -20.17 17.12
C THR A 34 0.04 -19.59 16.23
N LEU A 35 -0.13 -18.27 16.25
CA LEU A 35 -1.02 -17.58 15.31
C LEU A 35 -0.40 -17.63 13.89
N PRO A 36 -1.12 -18.13 12.87
CA PRO A 36 -0.61 -18.17 11.51
C PRO A 36 -0.25 -16.77 11.00
N PRO A 37 0.87 -16.57 10.29
CA PRO A 37 1.28 -15.26 9.79
C PRO A 37 0.21 -14.56 8.93
N ALA A 38 -0.59 -15.32 8.19
CA ALA A 38 -1.69 -14.79 7.37
C ALA A 38 -2.78 -14.05 8.17
N MET A 39 -2.88 -14.28 9.48
CA MET A 39 -3.83 -13.58 10.35
C MET A 39 -3.50 -12.08 10.50
N SER A 40 -2.27 -11.67 10.19
CA SER A 40 -1.85 -10.26 10.12
C SER A 40 -2.62 -9.41 9.10
N MET A 41 -3.32 -10.03 8.15
CA MET A 41 -4.11 -9.37 7.11
C MET A 41 -5.63 -9.41 7.37
N GLN A 42 -6.05 -10.12 8.42
CA GLN A 42 -7.47 -10.35 8.68
C GLN A 42 -8.12 -9.17 9.41
N GLY A 43 -9.43 -9.02 9.18
CA GLY A 43 -10.28 -8.09 9.91
C GLY A 43 -10.79 -8.70 11.22
N ARG A 44 -11.53 -7.90 12.01
CA ARG A 44 -12.11 -8.32 13.29
C ARG A 44 -12.85 -9.66 13.19
N ASN A 45 -13.80 -9.77 12.27
CA ASN A 45 -14.68 -10.95 12.18
C ASN A 45 -13.90 -12.23 11.89
N ASP A 46 -12.92 -12.16 10.98
CA ASP A 46 -12.09 -13.30 10.62
C ASP A 46 -11.15 -13.70 11.77
N LEU A 47 -10.59 -12.73 12.50
CA LEU A 47 -9.81 -12.98 13.71
C LEU A 47 -10.65 -13.66 14.80
N MET A 48 -11.89 -13.21 15.02
CA MET A 48 -12.79 -13.81 16.00
C MET A 48 -13.24 -15.21 15.58
N ALA A 49 -13.53 -15.42 14.30
CA ALA A 49 -13.90 -16.74 13.77
C ALA A 49 -12.74 -17.74 13.91
N PHE A 50 -11.50 -17.31 13.63
CA PHE A 50 -10.31 -18.12 13.86
C PHE A 50 -10.11 -18.42 15.35
N ALA A 51 -10.23 -17.41 16.20
CA ALA A 51 -10.07 -17.57 17.64
C ALA A 51 -11.09 -18.56 18.24
N GLN A 52 -12.34 -18.54 17.77
CA GLN A 52 -13.38 -19.47 18.21
C GLN A 52 -13.03 -20.93 17.91
N GLN A 53 -12.30 -21.18 16.82
CA GLN A 53 -11.91 -22.54 16.42
C GLN A 53 -10.67 -23.01 17.17
N GLU A 54 -9.79 -22.09 17.55
CA GLU A 54 -8.45 -22.43 18.04
C GLU A 54 -8.27 -22.27 19.56
N LEU A 55 -8.97 -21.32 20.18
CA LEU A 55 -8.87 -21.11 21.63
C LEU A 55 -9.86 -22.00 22.39
N PRO A 56 -9.53 -22.42 23.62
CA PRO A 56 -10.53 -23.00 24.51
C PRO A 56 -11.61 -21.97 24.88
N GLU A 57 -12.75 -22.46 25.37
CA GLU A 57 -13.98 -21.66 25.54
C GLU A 57 -13.78 -20.47 26.49
N GLU A 58 -13.00 -20.64 27.56
CA GLU A 58 -12.74 -19.60 28.55
C GLU A 58 -11.90 -18.46 27.96
N GLU A 59 -10.80 -18.78 27.27
CA GLU A 59 -9.95 -17.83 26.59
C GLU A 59 -10.72 -17.13 25.46
N PHE A 60 -11.50 -17.86 24.66
CA PHE A 60 -12.33 -17.21 23.64
C PHE A 60 -13.34 -16.24 24.24
N ALA A 61 -13.97 -16.58 25.37
CA ALA A 61 -14.88 -15.68 26.07
C ALA A 61 -14.16 -14.40 26.55
N GLN A 62 -12.93 -14.52 27.07
CA GLN A 62 -12.11 -13.36 27.46
C GLN A 62 -11.77 -12.47 26.26
N LEU A 63 -11.37 -13.07 25.13
CA LEU A 63 -11.10 -12.32 23.90
C LEU A 63 -12.35 -11.60 23.40
N MET A 64 -13.52 -12.22 23.50
CA MET A 64 -14.80 -11.61 23.11
C MET A 64 -15.14 -10.40 23.99
N VAL A 65 -14.91 -10.48 25.30
CA VAL A 65 -15.08 -9.34 26.21
C VAL A 65 -14.14 -8.20 25.80
N TYR A 66 -12.85 -8.51 25.60
CA TYR A 66 -11.86 -7.52 25.15
C TYR A 66 -12.27 -6.86 23.82
N ALA A 67 -12.71 -7.67 22.84
CA ALA A 67 -13.15 -7.18 21.55
C ALA A 67 -14.36 -6.25 21.66
N ASN A 68 -15.30 -6.55 22.56
CA ASN A 68 -16.46 -5.69 22.80
C ASN A 68 -16.08 -4.40 23.52
N GLU A 69 -15.16 -4.46 24.49
CA GLU A 69 -14.62 -3.27 25.16
C GLU A 69 -13.91 -2.33 24.17
N LEU A 70 -13.12 -2.88 23.24
CA LEU A 70 -12.51 -2.10 22.16
C LEU A 70 -13.54 -1.37 21.32
N SER A 71 -14.62 -2.03 20.89
CA SER A 71 -15.68 -1.40 20.10
C SER A 71 -16.45 -0.31 20.86
N CYS A 72 -16.50 -0.38 22.19
CA CYS A 72 -17.09 0.66 23.04
C CYS A 72 -16.13 1.83 23.32
N THR A 73 -14.82 1.58 23.29
CA THR A 73 -13.79 2.55 23.69
C THR A 73 -13.25 3.33 22.50
N LEU A 74 -13.03 2.65 21.38
CA LEU A 74 -12.54 3.27 20.16
C LEU A 74 -13.69 4.04 19.47
N PRO A 75 -13.43 5.25 18.96
CA PRO A 75 -14.40 5.94 18.14
C PRO A 75 -14.83 5.07 16.96
N CYS A 76 -16.14 5.04 16.69
CA CYS A 76 -16.65 4.38 15.50
C CYS A 76 -16.07 5.09 14.26
N PRO A 77 -15.24 4.40 13.45
CA PRO A 77 -14.63 5.03 12.29
C PRO A 77 -15.72 5.44 11.30
N SER A 78 -15.62 6.68 10.80
CA SER A 78 -16.55 7.15 9.77
C SER A 78 -16.36 6.33 8.50
N THR A 79 -17.46 5.88 7.91
CA THR A 79 -17.40 5.14 6.64
C THR A 79 -16.83 6.04 5.54
N VAL A 80 -15.86 5.51 4.79
CA VAL A 80 -15.26 6.25 3.68
C VAL A 80 -16.02 5.93 2.41
N ARG A 81 -16.42 6.96 1.66
CA ARG A 81 -16.95 6.77 0.31
C ARG A 81 -15.87 6.24 -0.62
N PHE A 82 -16.18 5.12 -1.27
CA PHE A 82 -15.36 4.54 -2.31
C PHE A 82 -15.60 5.24 -3.66
N PRO A 83 -14.64 5.18 -4.59
CA PRO A 83 -14.85 5.75 -5.92
C PRO A 83 -15.97 4.99 -6.64
N PRO A 84 -16.71 5.63 -7.55
CA PRO A 84 -17.79 4.96 -8.27
C PRO A 84 -17.26 3.80 -9.10
N GLN A 85 -18.13 2.85 -9.40
CA GLN A 85 -17.80 1.74 -10.29
C GLN A 85 -17.50 2.21 -11.71
N ILE A 86 -16.66 1.45 -12.40
CA ILE A 86 -16.60 1.48 -13.86
C ILE A 86 -17.47 0.33 -14.35
N ILE A 87 -18.43 0.64 -15.23
CA ILE A 87 -19.19 -0.39 -15.94
C ILE A 87 -18.23 -1.05 -16.92
N SER A 88 -17.81 -2.28 -16.63
CA SER A 88 -17.15 -3.15 -17.60
C SER A 88 -17.73 -4.55 -17.47
N SER A 89 -18.19 -5.08 -18.60
CA SER A 89 -18.78 -6.40 -18.78
C SER A 89 -17.64 -7.38 -19.08
N GLU A 90 -17.01 -7.91 -18.04
CA GLU A 90 -16.06 -9.00 -18.21
C GLU A 90 -16.46 -10.18 -17.33
N LEU A 91 -16.73 -11.30 -18.00
CA LEU A 91 -16.81 -12.62 -17.38
C LEU A 91 -15.35 -13.09 -17.15
N ASP A 92 -15.07 -13.73 -16.02
CA ASP A 92 -13.74 -14.21 -15.57
C ASP A 92 -12.74 -13.14 -15.09
N LEU A 93 -13.15 -12.30 -14.14
CA LEU A 93 -12.23 -11.39 -13.44
C LEU A 93 -11.28 -12.15 -12.50
N HIS A 94 -10.05 -11.64 -12.36
CA HIS A 94 -9.11 -12.09 -11.35
C HIS A 94 -9.68 -11.88 -9.92
N PRO A 95 -9.42 -12.76 -8.93
CA PRO A 95 -9.99 -12.64 -7.58
C PRO A 95 -9.81 -11.27 -6.92
N ALA A 96 -8.63 -10.66 -7.04
CA ALA A 96 -8.38 -9.30 -6.54
C ALA A 96 -9.28 -8.23 -7.19
N GLU A 97 -9.51 -8.34 -8.50
CA GLU A 97 -10.35 -7.40 -9.25
C GLU A 97 -11.83 -7.61 -8.92
N GLN A 98 -12.26 -8.87 -8.72
CA GLN A 98 -13.60 -9.20 -8.22
C GLN A 98 -13.84 -8.68 -6.80
N MET A 99 -12.86 -8.80 -5.91
CA MET A 99 -12.96 -8.28 -4.54
C MET A 99 -12.98 -6.76 -4.50
N ALA A 100 -12.14 -6.11 -5.32
CA ALA A 100 -12.19 -4.66 -5.49
C ALA A 100 -13.56 -4.23 -6.06
N TRP A 101 -14.11 -4.99 -7.01
CA TRP A 101 -15.45 -4.75 -7.53
C TRP A 101 -16.51 -4.82 -6.43
N ALA A 102 -16.56 -5.88 -5.61
CA ALA A 102 -17.54 -5.99 -4.54
C ALA A 102 -17.52 -4.77 -3.59
N HIS A 103 -16.33 -4.33 -3.16
CA HIS A 103 -16.20 -3.15 -2.30
C HIS A 103 -16.64 -1.87 -3.01
N LEU A 104 -16.21 -1.64 -4.25
CA LEU A 104 -16.62 -0.44 -4.99
C LEU A 104 -18.13 -0.39 -5.26
N GLU A 105 -18.84 -1.54 -5.27
CA GLU A 105 -20.29 -1.63 -5.51
C GLU A 105 -21.06 -1.27 -4.25
N GLU A 106 -20.57 -1.69 -3.09
CA GLU A 106 -21.08 -1.27 -1.78
C GLU A 106 -21.00 0.26 -1.61
N GLY A 107 -20.03 0.91 -2.27
CA GLY A 107 -19.93 2.37 -2.41
C GLY A 107 -19.38 3.10 -1.18
N SER A 108 -19.38 2.48 -0.01
CA SER A 108 -18.70 2.98 1.19
C SER A 108 -18.38 1.88 2.18
N GLY A 109 -17.34 2.08 2.99
CA GLY A 109 -16.97 1.15 4.06
C GLY A 109 -15.62 1.46 4.67
N SER A 110 -15.02 0.46 5.30
CA SER A 110 -13.64 0.52 5.81
C SER A 110 -12.65 0.41 4.65
N LEU A 111 -11.97 1.52 4.35
CA LEU A 111 -10.95 1.53 3.29
C LEU A 111 -9.71 0.72 3.68
N TRP A 112 -9.38 0.68 4.97
CA TRP A 112 -8.31 -0.16 5.52
C TRP A 112 -8.58 -1.65 5.25
N ASN A 113 -9.75 -2.15 5.62
CA ASN A 113 -10.10 -3.56 5.42
C ASN A 113 -10.28 -3.90 3.93
N ALA A 114 -10.89 -3.02 3.13
CA ALA A 114 -11.08 -3.25 1.71
C ALA A 114 -9.74 -3.39 0.96
N VAL A 115 -8.76 -2.53 1.24
CA VAL A 115 -7.42 -2.61 0.63
C VAL A 115 -6.70 -3.87 1.06
N ARG A 116 -6.79 -4.27 2.33
CA ARG A 116 -6.16 -5.49 2.86
C ARG A 116 -6.72 -6.75 2.21
N ALA A 117 -8.05 -6.83 2.11
CA ALA A 117 -8.74 -7.93 1.46
C ALA A 117 -8.27 -8.08 -0.01
N VAL A 118 -8.28 -6.98 -0.77
CA VAL A 118 -7.79 -6.98 -2.16
C VAL A 118 -6.31 -7.35 -2.24
N ALA A 119 -5.47 -6.82 -1.35
CA ALA A 119 -4.03 -7.05 -1.36
C ALA A 119 -3.67 -8.54 -1.19
N VAL A 120 -4.40 -9.28 -0.35
CA VAL A 120 -4.17 -10.73 -0.16
C VAL A 120 -4.41 -11.51 -1.46
N CYS A 121 -5.33 -11.04 -2.31
CA CYS A 121 -5.70 -11.70 -3.55
C CYS A 121 -4.84 -11.33 -4.77
N LEU A 122 -3.86 -10.42 -4.66
CA LEU A 122 -3.09 -9.94 -5.81
C LEU A 122 -2.17 -11.03 -6.41
N PRO A 123 -1.93 -11.01 -7.73
CA PRO A 123 -0.97 -11.90 -8.37
C PRO A 123 0.44 -11.38 -8.13
N TYR A 124 1.05 -11.77 -7.02
CA TYR A 124 2.41 -11.38 -6.71
C TYR A 124 3.39 -12.10 -7.65
N ASP A 125 4.05 -11.32 -8.51
CA ASP A 125 5.11 -11.83 -9.36
C ASP A 125 6.33 -12.18 -8.51
N ARG A 126 6.91 -13.37 -8.74
CA ARG A 126 8.23 -13.72 -8.19
C ARG A 126 9.29 -13.06 -9.07
N CYS A 127 9.75 -11.88 -8.69
CA CYS A 127 10.82 -11.21 -9.41
C CYS A 127 12.17 -11.69 -8.90
N ALA A 128 12.94 -12.38 -9.75
CA ALA A 128 14.35 -12.63 -9.47
C ALA A 128 15.13 -11.33 -9.76
N ARG A 129 15.27 -10.45 -8.76
CA ARG A 129 16.34 -9.44 -8.83
C ARG A 129 17.66 -10.21 -8.84
N ARG A 130 18.56 -9.93 -9.79
CA ARG A 130 19.86 -10.62 -9.94
C ARG A 130 20.75 -10.61 -8.68
N SER A 131 20.43 -9.74 -7.71
CA SER A 131 21.13 -9.58 -6.42
C SER A 131 20.45 -10.30 -5.26
N ALA A 132 19.13 -10.55 -5.33
CA ALA A 132 18.36 -10.99 -4.17
C ALA A 132 18.54 -12.49 -3.91
N THR A 133 18.95 -12.83 -2.69
CA THR A 133 19.08 -14.21 -2.19
C THR A 133 17.74 -14.91 -1.96
N SER A 134 16.63 -14.16 -1.95
CA SER A 134 15.26 -14.68 -1.75
C SER A 134 14.28 -14.13 -2.81
N PRO A 135 13.26 -14.92 -3.19
CA PRO A 135 12.27 -14.48 -4.17
C PRO A 135 11.49 -13.26 -3.66
N HIS A 136 11.58 -12.16 -4.42
CA HIS A 136 10.84 -10.93 -4.17
C HIS A 136 9.40 -11.09 -4.68
N LYS A 137 8.40 -11.00 -3.79
CA LYS A 137 6.98 -11.01 -4.18
C LYS A 137 6.47 -9.58 -4.22
N ALA A 138 6.14 -9.11 -5.41
CA ALA A 138 5.58 -7.79 -5.59
C ALA A 138 4.49 -7.75 -6.64
N PHE A 139 3.52 -6.89 -6.41
CA PHE A 139 2.55 -6.44 -7.40
C PHE A 139 2.89 -5.00 -7.75
N ALA A 140 2.92 -4.66 -9.05
CA ALA A 140 3.23 -3.33 -9.54
C ALA A 140 2.19 -2.86 -10.56
N ALA A 141 1.72 -1.62 -10.41
CA ALA A 141 0.79 -0.99 -11.34
C ALA A 141 1.12 0.50 -11.53
N GLY A 142 0.64 1.07 -12.63
CA GLY A 142 0.92 2.42 -13.09
C GLY A 142 2.04 2.47 -14.12
N ALA A 143 2.70 3.62 -14.22
CA ALA A 143 3.74 3.85 -15.21
C ALA A 143 5.05 3.10 -14.88
N TYR A 144 5.84 2.77 -15.88
CA TYR A 144 7.23 2.34 -15.71
C TYR A 144 8.14 3.09 -16.68
N GLY A 145 9.42 3.16 -16.30
CA GLY A 145 10.48 3.75 -17.11
C GLY A 145 11.76 2.96 -16.96
N HIS A 146 12.38 2.58 -18.08
CA HIS A 146 13.66 1.87 -18.07
C HIS A 146 14.47 2.20 -19.33
N HIS A 147 15.62 2.83 -19.17
CA HIS A 147 16.59 3.09 -20.25
C HIS A 147 15.98 3.73 -21.52
N GLY A 148 15.09 4.71 -21.36
CA GLY A 148 14.45 5.42 -22.47
C GLY A 148 13.11 4.82 -22.93
N TYR A 149 12.76 3.60 -22.49
CA TYR A 149 11.43 3.05 -22.66
C TYR A 149 10.52 3.51 -21.53
N PHE A 150 9.28 3.85 -21.86
CA PHE A 150 8.24 4.16 -20.88
C PHE A 150 6.91 3.55 -21.32
N GLY A 151 6.06 3.21 -20.35
CA GLY A 151 4.78 2.59 -20.62
C GLY A 151 3.98 2.38 -19.33
N LEU A 152 2.94 1.56 -19.42
CA LEU A 152 2.14 1.13 -18.27
C LEU A 152 2.41 -0.35 -17.97
N HIS A 153 2.46 -0.70 -16.69
CA HIS A 153 2.44 -2.10 -16.29
C HIS A 153 1.16 -2.76 -16.81
N HIS A 154 1.26 -4.00 -17.29
CA HIS A 154 0.10 -4.79 -17.74
C HIS A 154 -1.02 -4.82 -16.69
N GLN A 155 -0.64 -4.97 -15.41
CA GLN A 155 -1.59 -4.99 -14.29
C GLN A 155 -2.43 -3.71 -14.16
N THR A 156 -1.94 -2.57 -14.66
CA THR A 156 -2.68 -1.30 -14.68
C THR A 156 -3.95 -1.41 -15.52
N GLN A 157 -3.85 -2.09 -16.66
CA GLN A 157 -4.98 -2.31 -17.56
C GLN A 157 -5.82 -3.50 -17.12
N ALA A 158 -5.19 -4.56 -16.61
CA ALA A 158 -5.88 -5.79 -16.21
C ALA A 158 -6.65 -5.66 -14.89
N MET A 159 -6.27 -4.72 -14.00
CA MET A 159 -6.89 -4.55 -12.68
C MET A 159 -7.28 -3.09 -12.38
N PRO A 160 -8.17 -2.48 -13.20
CA PRO A 160 -8.53 -1.08 -13.05
C PRO A 160 -9.27 -0.78 -11.73
N ARG A 161 -10.07 -1.71 -11.19
CA ARG A 161 -10.79 -1.51 -9.93
C ARG A 161 -9.85 -1.59 -8.74
N VAL A 162 -8.89 -2.52 -8.75
CA VAL A 162 -7.78 -2.53 -7.78
C VAL A 162 -7.06 -1.18 -7.80
N CYS A 163 -6.65 -0.71 -8.98
CA CYS A 163 -5.94 0.58 -9.12
C CYS A 163 -6.76 1.75 -8.56
N ARG A 164 -8.08 1.78 -8.80
CA ARG A 164 -8.98 2.82 -8.27
C ARG A 164 -9.07 2.77 -6.75
N LEU A 165 -9.23 1.59 -6.16
CA LEU A 165 -9.33 1.42 -4.72
C LEU A 165 -8.02 1.82 -4.02
N ILE A 166 -6.88 1.38 -4.53
CA ILE A 166 -5.56 1.75 -4.00
C ILE A 166 -5.31 3.26 -4.16
N ASN A 167 -5.68 3.85 -5.30
CA ASN A 167 -5.60 5.31 -5.48
C ASN A 167 -6.44 6.05 -4.44
N ARG A 168 -7.68 5.59 -4.18
CA ARG A 168 -8.53 6.18 -3.14
C ARG A 168 -7.86 6.09 -1.77
N PHE A 169 -7.24 4.97 -1.43
CA PHE A 169 -6.54 4.78 -0.16
C PHE A 169 -5.36 5.73 0.02
N ILE A 170 -4.48 5.82 -0.99
CA ILE A 170 -3.34 6.74 -0.96
C ILE A 170 -3.82 8.18 -0.80
N LEU A 171 -4.80 8.62 -1.59
CA LEU A 171 -5.31 10.00 -1.56
C LEU A 171 -6.15 10.32 -0.33
N SER A 172 -6.73 9.32 0.34
CA SER A 172 -7.38 9.50 1.63
C SER A 172 -6.36 9.80 2.73
N ILE A 173 -5.16 9.19 2.67
CA ILE A 173 -4.09 9.40 3.66
C ILE A 173 -3.29 10.67 3.34
N CYS A 174 -2.93 10.87 2.08
CA CYS A 174 -2.13 12.02 1.66
C CYS A 174 -2.75 12.70 0.41
N PRO A 175 -3.76 13.58 0.59
CA PRO A 175 -4.50 14.19 -0.52
C PRO A 175 -3.64 15.02 -1.49
N ALA A 176 -2.58 15.62 -0.99
CA ALA A 176 -1.64 16.42 -1.78
C ALA A 176 -0.61 15.56 -2.53
N PHE A 177 -0.52 14.26 -2.24
CA PHE A 177 0.45 13.39 -2.87
C PHE A 177 0.17 13.24 -4.37
N ARG A 178 1.24 13.13 -5.16
CA ARG A 178 1.19 12.90 -6.60
C ARG A 178 2.06 11.71 -6.89
N TRP A 179 1.54 10.78 -7.68
CA TRP A 179 2.20 9.53 -7.98
C TRP A 179 1.82 9.06 -9.37
N THR A 180 2.68 8.26 -9.99
CA THR A 180 2.42 7.65 -11.32
C THR A 180 2.30 6.15 -11.23
N SER A 181 2.88 5.56 -10.18
CA SER A 181 3.00 4.14 -9.99
C SER A 181 2.89 3.76 -8.51
N PHE A 182 2.39 2.55 -8.25
CA PHE A 182 2.45 1.96 -6.92
C PHE A 182 2.90 0.49 -6.98
N GLN A 183 3.43 0.01 -5.87
CA GLN A 183 3.80 -1.37 -5.65
C GLN A 183 3.30 -1.84 -4.30
N ILE A 184 2.85 -3.09 -4.22
CA ILE A 184 2.60 -3.77 -2.95
C ILE A 184 3.63 -4.90 -2.84
N LEU A 185 4.44 -4.83 -1.79
CA LEU A 185 5.45 -5.82 -1.46
C LEU A 185 4.86 -6.78 -0.43
N CYS A 186 5.05 -8.09 -0.62
CA CYS A 186 4.56 -9.13 0.29
C CYS A 186 5.74 -10.00 0.76
N ASP A 187 6.06 -9.98 2.05
CA ASP A 187 7.16 -10.76 2.65
C ASP A 187 8.47 -10.65 1.87
N SER A 188 8.73 -9.44 1.38
CA SER A 188 9.79 -9.19 0.41
C SER A 188 10.92 -8.42 1.08
N PRO A 189 12.03 -9.10 1.46
CA PRO A 189 13.19 -8.40 1.99
C PRO A 189 13.83 -7.56 0.88
N LEU A 190 14.24 -6.36 1.23
CA LEU A 190 14.92 -5.41 0.37
C LEU A 190 16.34 -5.20 0.89
N GLU A 191 17.31 -5.62 0.08
CA GLU A 191 18.70 -5.23 0.27
C GLU A 191 18.85 -3.70 0.21
N VAL A 192 19.92 -3.17 0.78
CA VAL A 192 20.16 -1.72 0.74
C VAL A 192 20.37 -1.24 -0.69
N HIS A 193 19.50 -0.33 -1.14
CA HIS A 193 19.52 0.23 -2.49
C HIS A 193 19.05 1.68 -2.52
N VAL A 194 19.14 2.29 -3.70
CA VAL A 194 18.60 3.62 -4.01
C VAL A 194 17.69 3.48 -5.21
N ASP A 195 16.52 4.11 -5.17
CA ASP A 195 15.57 4.11 -6.28
C ASP A 195 15.97 5.17 -7.33
N SER A 196 17.15 5.01 -7.93
CA SER A 196 17.71 6.03 -8.83
C SER A 196 16.89 6.28 -10.10
N GLN A 197 15.92 5.41 -10.40
CA GLN A 197 15.00 5.52 -11.53
C GLN A 197 13.71 6.29 -11.18
N ASN A 198 13.49 6.61 -9.91
CA ASN A 198 12.35 7.44 -9.49
C ASN A 198 12.65 8.92 -9.76
N ALA A 199 11.60 9.72 -9.86
CA ALA A 199 11.74 11.17 -9.88
C ALA A 199 12.34 11.65 -8.56
N ARG A 200 12.91 12.87 -8.56
CA ARG A 200 13.44 13.52 -7.36
C ARG A 200 12.33 14.05 -6.45
N LEU A 201 11.43 13.16 -6.07
CA LEU A 201 10.27 13.38 -5.23
C LEU A 201 10.20 12.25 -4.20
N ASP A 202 9.63 12.54 -3.05
CA ASP A 202 9.48 11.53 -2.00
C ASP A 202 8.49 10.43 -2.43
N SER A 203 8.81 9.20 -2.05
CA SER A 203 7.93 8.04 -2.16
C SER A 203 7.04 7.97 -0.94
N PHE A 204 5.76 7.69 -1.14
CA PHE A 204 4.83 7.35 -0.07
C PHE A 204 4.97 5.88 0.30
N MET A 205 5.03 5.56 1.59
CA MET A 205 5.09 4.19 2.11
C MET A 205 4.13 4.01 3.26
N ILE A 206 3.45 2.87 3.31
CA ILE A 206 2.61 2.45 4.45
C ILE A 206 2.63 0.93 4.60
N GLY A 207 2.74 0.42 5.82
CA GLY A 207 2.48 -0.98 6.13
C GLY A 207 0.97 -1.22 6.24
N ILE A 208 0.45 -2.13 5.42
CA ILE A 208 -0.98 -2.50 5.38
C ILE A 208 -1.26 -3.85 6.06
N SER A 209 -0.28 -4.43 6.75
CA SER A 209 -0.43 -5.63 7.58
C SER A 209 0.09 -5.38 8.99
N PHE A 210 -0.26 -6.27 9.91
CA PHE A 210 0.30 -6.28 11.26
C PHE A 210 1.55 -7.16 11.31
N PHE A 211 2.67 -6.59 11.74
CA PHE A 211 3.91 -7.35 11.89
C PHE A 211 4.79 -6.75 12.99
N THR A 212 5.73 -7.54 13.50
CA THR A 212 6.73 -7.07 14.48
C THR A 212 8.12 -7.12 13.89
N HIS A 213 8.93 -6.11 14.23
CA HIS A 213 10.19 -5.81 13.56
C HIS A 213 9.99 -5.54 12.06
N GLY A 214 11.03 -5.63 11.22
CA GLY A 214 10.87 -5.39 9.78
C GLY A 214 10.79 -3.92 9.39
N GLU A 215 11.36 -3.06 10.23
CA GLU A 215 11.55 -1.63 9.97
C GLU A 215 12.30 -1.41 8.66
N VAL A 216 12.07 -0.28 8.03
CA VAL A 216 12.92 0.17 6.91
C VAL A 216 14.06 0.97 7.48
N TRP A 217 15.28 0.51 7.28
CA TRP A 217 16.47 1.31 7.51
C TRP A 217 16.60 2.34 6.39
N LEU A 218 16.79 3.60 6.76
CA LEU A 218 17.03 4.72 5.84
C LEU A 218 18.30 5.44 6.26
N GLN A 219 19.20 5.70 5.30
CA GLN A 219 20.40 6.49 5.56
C GLN A 219 20.05 7.85 6.19
N ASP A 220 20.69 8.13 7.30
CA ASP A 220 20.55 9.34 8.08
C ASP A 220 21.87 9.60 8.83
N PRO A 221 22.61 10.66 8.48
CA PRO A 221 23.87 11.00 9.15
C PRO A 221 23.76 11.22 10.67
N GLN A 222 22.55 11.49 11.17
CA GLN A 222 22.29 11.67 12.60
C GLN A 222 21.72 10.40 13.27
N GLY A 223 21.53 9.33 12.50
CA GLY A 223 21.00 8.07 12.96
C GLY A 223 22.01 7.25 13.77
N TYR A 224 21.49 6.33 14.57
CA TYR A 224 22.28 5.45 15.44
C TYR A 224 22.28 3.99 14.98
N GLU A 225 21.54 3.70 13.91
CA GLU A 225 21.33 2.35 13.38
C GLU A 225 22.21 2.16 12.15
N TYR A 226 23.14 1.22 12.20
CA TYR A 226 24.13 1.05 11.15
C TYR A 226 23.75 -0.09 10.19
N GLU A 227 24.06 0.12 8.90
CA GLU A 227 24.00 -0.90 7.86
C GLU A 227 25.26 -0.91 7.02
N ASP A 228 25.59 -2.08 6.47
CA ASP A 228 26.65 -2.22 5.48
C ASP A 228 26.15 -1.76 4.11
N VAL A 229 26.73 -0.66 3.62
CA VAL A 229 26.51 -0.15 2.27
C VAL A 229 27.82 -0.24 1.50
N ARG A 230 27.99 -1.32 0.75
CA ARG A 230 29.16 -1.58 -0.12
C ARG A 230 30.48 -1.62 0.67
N GLY A 231 30.49 -2.30 1.81
CA GLY A 231 31.64 -2.48 2.69
C GLY A 231 31.88 -1.31 3.65
N GLN A 232 30.94 -0.36 3.74
CA GLN A 232 31.02 0.77 4.66
C GLN A 232 29.84 0.74 5.62
N LEU A 233 30.14 0.86 6.92
CA LEU A 233 29.10 1.04 7.93
C LEU A 233 28.57 2.48 7.84
N VAL A 234 27.32 2.60 7.43
CA VAL A 234 26.64 3.87 7.24
C VAL A 234 25.57 4.03 8.33
N PRO A 235 25.50 5.20 9.00
CA PRO A 235 24.44 5.46 9.97
C PRO A 235 23.10 5.72 9.28
N GLY A 236 22.04 5.33 9.96
CA GLY A 236 20.66 5.52 9.53
C GLY A 236 19.68 5.43 10.68
N THR A 237 18.41 5.60 10.31
CA THR A 237 17.27 5.58 11.22
C THR A 237 16.31 4.48 10.78
N LEU A 238 15.70 3.79 11.75
CA LEU A 238 14.70 2.77 11.50
C LEU A 238 13.31 3.40 11.43
N ILE A 239 12.58 3.05 10.38
CA ILE A 239 11.21 3.49 10.11
C ILE A 239 10.28 2.32 10.36
N ASP A 240 9.47 2.42 11.42
CA ASP A 240 8.38 1.49 11.66
C ASP A 240 7.19 1.83 10.75
N LEU A 241 6.83 0.89 9.87
CA LEU A 241 5.75 1.03 8.90
C LEU A 241 4.46 0.33 9.36
N CYS A 242 4.45 -0.45 10.44
CA CYS A 242 3.26 -1.18 10.88
C CYS A 242 2.15 -0.18 11.22
N CYS A 243 1.10 -0.10 10.38
CA CYS A 243 0.01 0.87 10.50
C CYS A 243 0.46 2.34 10.52
N ARG A 244 1.59 2.67 9.88
CA ARG A 244 2.14 4.03 9.82
C ARG A 244 2.58 4.39 8.41
N ALA A 245 2.35 5.65 8.05
CA ALA A 245 2.62 6.16 6.71
C ALA A 245 3.72 7.22 6.70
N TYR A 246 4.57 7.21 5.67
CA TYR A 246 5.69 8.14 5.54
C TYR A 246 5.89 8.60 4.10
N LEU A 247 6.41 9.82 3.97
CA LEU A 247 7.08 10.32 2.78
C LEU A 247 8.59 10.16 2.95
N VAL A 248 9.21 9.42 2.04
CA VAL A 248 10.61 8.98 2.13
C VAL A 248 11.37 9.34 0.84
N PRO A 249 12.51 10.04 0.93
CA PRO A 249 13.32 10.42 -0.24
C PRO A 249 14.13 9.23 -0.79
N THR A 250 13.48 8.20 -1.31
CA THR A 250 14.15 6.95 -1.76
C THR A 250 15.02 7.13 -3.01
N TYR A 251 14.79 8.19 -3.78
CA TYR A 251 15.50 8.47 -5.03
C TYR A 251 16.99 8.80 -4.85
N ASN A 252 17.40 9.23 -3.66
CA ASN A 252 18.79 9.59 -3.37
C ASN A 252 19.31 9.10 -2.02
N ARG A 253 18.51 8.41 -1.22
CA ARG A 253 18.94 7.84 0.06
C ARG A 253 18.96 6.31 0.03
N PRO A 254 20.10 5.68 0.36
CA PRO A 254 20.17 4.25 0.60
C PRO A 254 19.15 3.84 1.65
N HIS A 255 18.42 2.76 1.35
CA HIS A 255 17.43 2.20 2.26
C HIS A 255 17.25 0.70 2.00
N GLY A 256 16.83 -0.03 3.02
CA GLY A 256 16.63 -1.48 2.99
C GLY A 256 15.69 -1.92 4.12
N SER A 257 15.20 -3.15 4.07
CA SER A 257 14.36 -3.70 5.14
C SER A 257 15.17 -4.50 6.15
N ARG A 258 14.87 -4.32 7.44
CA ARG A 258 15.27 -5.28 8.47
C ARG A 258 14.43 -6.56 8.37
N SER A 259 14.91 -7.62 9.02
CA SER A 259 14.13 -8.85 9.19
C SER A 259 12.92 -8.60 10.10
N TRP A 260 11.79 -9.23 9.78
CA TRP A 260 10.60 -9.28 10.64
C TRP A 260 10.46 -10.67 11.26
N GLN A 261 9.66 -10.78 12.33
CA GLN A 261 9.51 -12.03 13.07
C GLN A 261 8.07 -12.58 13.05
N LEU A 262 7.07 -11.71 13.23
CA LEU A 262 5.67 -12.10 13.36
C LEU A 262 4.82 -11.42 12.30
N GLY A 263 3.82 -12.15 11.78
CA GLY A 263 2.93 -11.66 10.73
C GLY A 263 3.56 -11.68 9.34
N ASN A 264 2.71 -11.56 8.32
CA ASN A 264 3.16 -11.28 6.97
C ASN A 264 3.41 -9.78 6.83
N ARG A 265 4.42 -9.38 6.07
CA ARG A 265 4.79 -7.98 5.86
C ARG A 265 4.30 -7.49 4.51
N PHE A 266 3.21 -6.75 4.50
CA PHE A 266 2.66 -6.08 3.33
C PHE A 266 2.93 -4.58 3.38
N ILE A 267 3.71 -4.08 2.44
CA ILE A 267 4.02 -2.65 2.33
C ILE A 267 3.49 -2.12 0.99
N LEU A 268 2.65 -1.10 1.04
CA LEU A 268 2.25 -0.32 -0.12
C LEU A 268 3.21 0.86 -0.28
N ILE A 269 3.79 0.97 -1.47
CA ILE A 269 4.71 2.05 -1.88
C ILE A 269 4.11 2.74 -3.10
N ALA A 270 3.98 4.06 -3.07
CA ALA A 270 3.58 4.85 -4.22
C ALA A 270 4.63 5.92 -4.54
N TYR A 271 4.95 6.10 -5.82
CA TYR A 271 6.05 6.94 -6.26
C TYR A 271 5.81 7.53 -7.65
N VAL A 272 6.69 8.44 -8.04
CA VAL A 272 6.72 9.03 -9.37
C VAL A 272 7.92 8.47 -10.12
N THR A 273 7.69 7.91 -11.32
CA THR A 273 8.77 7.43 -12.19
C THR A 273 9.64 8.59 -12.69
N GLY A 274 10.94 8.39 -12.85
CA GLY A 274 11.85 9.40 -13.38
C GLY A 274 11.47 9.88 -14.78
N THR A 275 10.78 9.05 -15.56
CA THR A 275 10.31 9.32 -16.92
C THR A 275 8.93 9.97 -16.99
N HIS A 276 8.28 10.31 -15.87
CA HIS A 276 6.92 10.86 -15.83
C HIS A 276 6.68 12.05 -16.77
N ARG A 277 7.66 12.95 -16.94
CA ARG A 277 7.55 14.10 -17.86
C ARG A 277 7.50 13.67 -19.32
N ALA A 278 8.32 12.70 -19.70
CA ALA A 278 8.32 12.16 -21.06
C ALA A 278 7.04 11.36 -21.33
N ALA A 279 6.52 10.63 -20.34
CA ALA A 279 5.23 9.96 -20.45
C ALA A 279 4.07 10.95 -20.64
N ALA A 280 4.06 12.07 -19.91
CA ALA A 280 3.05 13.12 -20.06
C ALA A 280 3.07 13.77 -21.45
N LEU A 281 4.28 14.05 -21.98
CA LEU A 281 4.45 14.60 -23.34
C LEU A 281 4.13 13.57 -24.43
N GLY A 282 4.49 12.30 -24.22
CA GLY A 282 4.15 11.19 -25.09
C GLY A 282 2.64 10.98 -25.17
N MET A 283 1.92 11.01 -24.05
CA MET A 283 0.46 10.93 -24.06
C MET A 283 -0.18 12.12 -24.80
N ALA A 284 0.37 13.32 -24.68
CA ALA A 284 -0.12 14.48 -25.45
C ALA A 284 0.06 14.29 -26.97
N CYS A 285 1.21 13.76 -27.43
CA CYS A 285 1.43 13.54 -28.86
C CYS A 285 0.62 12.35 -29.44
N TRP A 286 0.17 11.40 -28.60
CA TRP A 286 -0.77 10.34 -29.01
C TRP A 286 -2.23 10.83 -29.08
N VAL A 287 -2.61 11.85 -28.29
CA VAL A 287 -3.94 12.49 -28.38
C VAL A 287 -4.07 13.37 -29.63
N ASP A 288 -2.94 13.88 -30.14
CA ASP A 288 -2.87 14.66 -31.37
C ASP A 288 -2.70 13.81 -32.65
N ASP A 289 -2.67 12.48 -32.55
CA ASP A 289 -2.75 11.60 -33.72
C ASP A 289 -4.19 11.61 -34.28
N PRO A 290 -4.43 12.16 -35.50
CA PRO A 290 -5.76 12.19 -36.10
C PRO A 290 -6.38 10.81 -36.33
N ALA A 291 -5.61 9.71 -36.24
CA ALA A 291 -6.13 8.34 -36.33
C ALA A 291 -6.75 7.80 -35.03
N ALA A 292 -6.50 8.42 -33.86
CA ALA A 292 -7.01 7.95 -32.57
C ALA A 292 -8.37 8.54 -32.17
N ARG A 293 -9.01 9.32 -33.04
CA ARG A 293 -10.33 9.93 -32.80
C ARG A 293 -11.48 8.95 -33.01
N TYR A 294 -11.57 7.91 -32.19
CA TYR A 294 -12.86 7.33 -31.86
C TYR A 294 -12.96 7.17 -30.34
N THR A 295 -14.05 7.73 -29.81
CA THR A 295 -14.57 7.64 -28.44
C THR A 295 -13.78 8.35 -27.33
N GLN A 296 -13.97 9.68 -27.21
CA GLN A 296 -14.31 10.30 -25.92
C GLN A 296 -14.97 11.67 -26.12
N ALA A 297 -16.10 11.87 -25.42
CA ALA A 297 -16.86 13.13 -25.37
C ALA A 297 -16.09 14.21 -24.58
N PRO A 298 -16.29 15.51 -24.86
CA PRO A 298 -15.38 16.55 -24.42
C PRO A 298 -15.56 16.92 -22.94
N PHE A 299 -14.44 17.06 -22.24
CA PHE A 299 -14.33 17.80 -20.99
C PHE A 299 -14.48 19.29 -21.32
N THR A 300 -15.50 19.95 -20.78
CA THR A 300 -15.66 21.41 -20.86
C THR A 300 -14.62 22.09 -20.00
N ALA A 301 -13.66 22.75 -20.64
CA ALA A 301 -12.79 23.74 -20.02
C ALA A 301 -13.57 25.05 -19.85
N GLY A 302 -13.72 25.49 -18.61
CA GLY A 302 -14.20 26.81 -18.25
C GLY A 302 -13.30 27.35 -17.16
N GLU A 303 -12.30 28.14 -17.55
CA GLU A 303 -12.11 29.52 -17.09
C GLU A 303 -10.72 30.01 -17.52
N SER A 304 -10.76 31.10 -18.29
CA SER A 304 -9.67 31.80 -18.95
C SER A 304 -8.81 32.57 -17.95
N PHE A 305 -7.50 32.30 -17.94
CA PHE A 305 -6.52 33.28 -17.47
C PHE A 305 -6.18 34.22 -18.63
N VAL A 306 -6.56 35.48 -18.46
CA VAL A 306 -6.14 36.60 -19.31
C VAL A 306 -4.69 36.93 -18.93
N LEU A 307 -3.77 36.77 -19.89
CA LEU A 307 -2.45 37.40 -19.86
C LEU A 307 -2.57 38.70 -20.64
N ASP A 308 -2.57 39.83 -19.92
CA ASP A 308 -2.23 41.12 -20.49
C ASP A 308 -0.71 41.29 -20.38
N GLU A 309 -0.03 41.28 -21.51
CA GLU A 309 1.20 42.06 -21.71
C GLU A 309 0.81 43.29 -22.52
N MET A 310 1.17 44.49 -22.05
CA MET A 310 2.20 45.33 -22.66
C MET A 310 2.31 46.69 -21.95
N ASP A 311 3.59 47.12 -21.83
CA ASP A 311 4.16 48.37 -21.27
C ASP A 311 4.43 48.45 -19.76
#